data_AF-A0A7S4W4K9-F1
#
_entry.id   AF-A0A7S4W4K9-F1
#
_cell.length_a   1.000
_cell.length_b   1.000
_cell.length_c   1.000
_cell.angle_alpha   90.00
_cell.angle_beta   90.00
_cell.angle_gamma   90.00
#
_symmetry.space_group_name_H-M   'P 1'
#
loop_
_entity.id
_entity.type
_entity.pdbx_description
1 polymer ?
#
loop_
_entity_poly.entity_id
_entity_poly.type
_entity_poly.pdbx_seq_one_letter_code
_entity_poly.pdbx_strand_id
1 'polypeptide(L)'
;VAQVVFWPGLHKVELMTEGRCARWRHAALRDLPLHDATAAYMCLRMLPPRSWWRLRVLSQKWRSLLDGGRRPFEECGLLRALVEAAGPLQTANAEVDFAGCVYTAVHHGSAGPLRHLLRPLAASSWARRPFAMAVAREALVQAAVAGDADTCRAVLVAHGPGSPAAFAKRGLDCEDAAKALKAAAEWDAISPGSVPRTCRQAVDEVLQVMCWGKAGGR
;
A
#
# COMPACT_ATOMS: atom_id res chain seq x y z
N VAL A 1 13.47 -8.69 -30.70
CA VAL A 1 12.22 -8.35 -31.41
C VAL A 1 11.17 -9.36 -30.98
N ALA A 2 10.23 -8.99 -30.10
CA ALA A 2 9.21 -9.92 -29.62
C ALA A 2 7.95 -9.73 -30.46
N GLN A 3 7.61 -10.75 -31.26
CA GLN A 3 6.32 -10.82 -31.95
C GLN A 3 5.28 -11.41 -31.01
N VAL A 4 4.18 -10.69 -30.86
CA VAL A 4 2.98 -11.15 -30.17
C VAL A 4 2.09 -11.81 -31.21
N VAL A 5 1.81 -13.10 -31.07
CA VAL A 5 0.82 -13.79 -31.91
C VAL A 5 -0.37 -14.14 -31.02
N PHE A 6 -1.52 -13.51 -31.29
CA PHE A 6 -2.79 -13.77 -30.63
C PHE A 6 -3.57 -14.82 -31.43
N TRP A 7 -3.99 -15.91 -30.78
CA TRP A 7 -5.01 -16.81 -31.30
C TRP A 7 -6.28 -16.67 -30.44
N PRO A 8 -7.45 -16.36 -31.03
CA PRO A 8 -8.67 -16.19 -30.27
C PRO A 8 -9.25 -17.56 -29.92
N GLY A 9 -9.44 -17.83 -28.62
CA GLY A 9 -10.22 -18.97 -28.15
C GLY A 9 -9.50 -19.99 -27.24
N LEU A 10 -8.20 -19.84 -26.99
CA LEU A 10 -7.47 -20.69 -26.03
C LEU A 10 -6.72 -19.85 -25.01
N HIS A 11 -7.04 -20.04 -23.73
CA HIS A 11 -6.37 -19.43 -22.58
C HIS A 11 -4.93 -19.94 -22.45
N LYS A 12 -4.03 -19.49 -23.33
CA LYS A 12 -2.60 -19.79 -23.27
C LYS A 12 -1.82 -18.61 -23.83
N VAL A 13 -1.06 -17.94 -22.95
CA VAL A 13 0.00 -17.03 -23.34
C VAL A 13 1.30 -17.69 -22.90
N GLU A 14 2.11 -18.11 -23.87
CA GLU A 14 3.44 -18.65 -23.63
C GLU A 14 4.47 -17.59 -24.00
N LEU A 15 5.17 -17.07 -22.99
CA LEU A 15 6.38 -16.29 -23.20
C LEU A 15 7.58 -17.19 -22.89
N MET A 16 8.27 -17.58 -23.95
CA MET A 16 9.50 -18.36 -23.86
C MET A 16 10.65 -17.45 -23.46
N THR A 17 11.18 -17.66 -22.26
CA THR A 17 12.57 -17.36 -21.93
C THR A 17 13.25 -18.70 -21.73
N GLU A 18 14.36 -18.89 -22.46
CA GLU A 18 14.94 -20.17 -22.89
C GLU A 18 14.71 -21.36 -21.96
N GLY A 19 13.84 -22.28 -22.41
CA GLY A 19 13.82 -23.67 -21.98
C GLY A 19 13.29 -24.00 -20.58
N ARG A 20 12.99 -23.03 -19.71
CA ARG A 20 12.37 -23.32 -18.40
C ARG A 20 11.17 -22.43 -18.12
N CYS A 21 10.04 -22.91 -18.64
CA CYS A 21 8.70 -22.47 -18.28
C CYS A 21 8.45 -22.77 -16.79
N ALA A 22 8.83 -21.86 -15.89
CA ALA A 22 8.42 -21.94 -14.49
C ALA A 22 6.92 -21.63 -14.41
N ARG A 23 6.10 -22.66 -14.66
CA ARG A 23 4.66 -22.66 -14.39
C ARG A 23 4.44 -22.54 -12.89
N TRP A 24 4.33 -21.32 -12.37
CA TRP A 24 3.81 -21.12 -11.02
C TRP A 24 2.28 -21.26 -11.02
N ARG A 25 1.79 -22.49 -11.24
CA ARG A 25 0.43 -22.91 -10.86
C ARG A 25 0.53 -23.62 -9.51
N HIS A 26 0.86 -22.90 -8.43
CA HIS A 26 0.97 -23.53 -7.11
C HIS A 26 -0.41 -23.67 -6.46
N ALA A 27 -1.16 -24.70 -6.89
CA ALA A 27 -2.26 -25.26 -6.11
C ALA A 27 -1.81 -25.60 -4.67
N ALA A 28 -0.53 -25.95 -4.49
CA ALA A 28 0.09 -26.27 -3.21
C ALA A 28 -0.03 -25.16 -2.14
N LEU A 29 -0.08 -23.88 -2.50
CA LEU A 29 -0.22 -22.79 -1.50
C LEU A 29 -1.67 -22.57 -1.05
N ARG A 30 -2.66 -23.17 -1.74
CA ARG A 30 -4.09 -23.06 -1.36
C ARG A 30 -4.44 -24.02 -0.22
N ASP A 31 -3.75 -25.15 -0.14
CA ASP A 31 -4.05 -26.24 0.80
C ASP A 31 -3.03 -26.35 1.94
N LEU A 32 -2.07 -25.42 2.03
CA LEU A 32 -1.15 -25.38 3.17
C LEU A 32 -1.93 -25.14 4.46
N PRO A 33 -1.70 -25.93 5.53
CA PRO A 33 -2.27 -25.66 6.83
C PRO A 33 -1.72 -24.32 7.34
N LEU A 34 -2.51 -23.25 7.19
CA LEU A 34 -2.21 -21.89 7.66
C LEU A 34 -2.13 -21.79 9.21
N HIS A 35 -2.19 -22.92 9.91
CA HIS A 35 -2.10 -23.05 11.36
C HIS A 35 -0.68 -22.78 11.88
N ASP A 36 0.34 -22.92 11.04
CA ASP A 36 1.73 -22.60 11.40
C ASP A 36 2.16 -21.26 10.76
N ALA A 37 1.92 -20.18 11.51
CA ALA A 37 2.29 -18.83 11.10
C ALA A 37 3.81 -18.66 10.91
N THR A 38 4.64 -19.44 11.63
CA THR A 38 6.10 -19.41 11.49
C THR A 38 6.52 -20.03 10.16
N ALA A 39 5.96 -21.19 9.79
CA ALA A 39 6.21 -21.80 8.49
C ALA A 39 5.77 -20.87 7.34
N ALA A 40 4.57 -20.28 7.44
CA ALA A 40 4.07 -19.33 6.46
C ALA A 40 5.00 -18.11 6.34
N TYR A 41 5.44 -17.54 7.46
CA TYR A 41 6.41 -16.45 7.47
C TYR A 41 7.73 -16.83 6.77
N MET A 42 8.30 -18.01 7.07
CA MET A 42 9.55 -18.48 6.48
C MET A 42 9.45 -18.70 4.97
N CYS A 43 8.29 -19.12 4.46
CA CYS A 43 8.06 -19.18 3.02
C CYS A 43 7.89 -17.79 2.40
N LEU A 44 7.12 -16.91 3.05
CA LEU A 44 6.77 -15.59 2.52
C LEU A 44 7.94 -14.61 2.49
N ARG A 45 8.85 -14.66 3.47
CA ARG A 45 10.06 -13.80 3.53
C ARG A 45 10.97 -13.95 2.31
N MET A 46 10.89 -15.09 1.62
CA MET A 46 11.69 -15.38 0.42
C MET A 46 11.02 -14.84 -0.86
N LEU A 47 9.75 -14.42 -0.78
CA LEU A 47 9.01 -13.93 -1.93
C LEU A 47 9.14 -12.40 -2.06
N PRO A 48 9.12 -11.87 -3.30
CA PRO A 48 9.02 -10.43 -3.51
C PRO A 48 7.75 -9.85 -2.87
N PRO A 49 7.78 -8.62 -2.31
CA PRO A 49 6.64 -8.01 -1.61
C PRO A 49 5.31 -8.03 -2.38
N ARG A 50 5.36 -7.80 -3.69
CA ARG A 50 4.19 -7.89 -4.60
C ARG A 50 3.43 -9.22 -4.51
N SER A 51 4.11 -10.31 -4.16
CA SER A 51 3.52 -11.65 -4.05
C SER A 51 2.67 -11.78 -2.79
N TRP A 52 3.04 -11.08 -1.70
CA TRP A 52 2.25 -11.07 -0.47
C TRP A 52 0.86 -10.53 -0.72
N TRP A 53 0.76 -9.42 -1.48
CA TRP A 53 -0.52 -8.85 -1.87
C TRP A 53 -1.34 -9.81 -2.74
N ARG A 54 -0.73 -10.45 -3.74
CA ARG A 54 -1.44 -11.45 -4.56
C ARG A 54 -2.06 -12.56 -3.71
N LEU A 55 -1.36 -13.03 -2.66
CA LEU A 55 -1.89 -14.04 -1.74
C LEU A 55 -3.10 -13.54 -0.92
N ARG A 56 -3.10 -12.27 -0.50
CA ARG A 56 -4.26 -11.64 0.19
C ARG A 56 -5.53 -11.67 -0.65
N VAL A 57 -5.40 -11.59 -1.98
CA VAL A 57 -6.54 -11.63 -2.91
C VAL A 57 -7.04 -13.06 -3.15
N LEU A 58 -6.18 -14.07 -3.00
CA LEU A 58 -6.55 -15.47 -3.29
C LEU A 58 -7.53 -16.07 -2.29
N SER A 59 -7.49 -15.69 -1.01
CA SER A 59 -8.44 -16.20 -0.01
C SER A 59 -8.55 -15.32 1.23
N GLN A 60 -9.69 -15.39 1.92
CA GLN A 60 -9.90 -14.71 3.20
C GLN A 60 -8.93 -15.19 4.29
N LYS A 61 -8.53 -16.47 4.28
CA LYS A 61 -7.59 -17.00 5.28
C LYS A 61 -6.20 -16.38 5.12
N TRP A 62 -5.71 -16.26 3.88
CA TRP A 62 -4.45 -15.56 3.58
C TRP A 62 -4.51 -14.08 3.96
N ARG A 63 -5.63 -13.42 3.68
CA ARG A 63 -5.87 -12.03 4.11
C ARG A 63 -5.79 -11.88 5.62
N SER A 64 -6.50 -12.71 6.37
CA SER A 64 -6.47 -12.67 7.84
C SER A 64 -5.10 -13.00 8.43
N LEU A 65 -4.36 -13.94 7.83
CA LEU A 65 -3.00 -14.26 8.28
C LEU A 65 -2.02 -13.09 8.03
N LEU A 66 -2.13 -12.42 6.88
CA LEU A 66 -1.23 -11.33 6.49
C LEU A 66 -1.57 -10.02 7.19
N ASP A 67 -2.84 -9.66 7.27
CA ASP A 67 -3.30 -8.37 7.80
C ASP A 67 -3.56 -8.40 9.31
N GLY A 68 -3.75 -9.60 9.87
CA GLY A 68 -4.29 -9.81 11.21
C GLY A 68 -5.78 -10.11 11.14
N GLY A 69 -6.28 -10.81 12.15
CA GLY A 69 -7.71 -11.07 12.28
C GLY A 69 -8.43 -9.95 13.02
N ARG A 70 -9.76 -10.05 13.07
CA ARG A 70 -10.60 -9.13 13.87
C ARG A 70 -10.51 -9.38 15.38
N ARG A 71 -9.74 -10.39 15.80
CA ARG A 71 -9.61 -10.77 17.20
C ARG A 71 -8.50 -9.93 17.86
N PRO A 72 -8.71 -9.43 19.09
CA PRO A 72 -7.76 -8.56 19.80
C PRO A 72 -6.39 -9.20 20.11
N PHE A 73 -6.23 -10.51 19.92
CA PHE A 73 -4.94 -11.20 20.05
C PHE A 73 -4.24 -11.43 18.69
N GLU A 74 -4.90 -11.11 17.58
CA GLU A 74 -4.39 -11.24 16.21
C GLU A 74 -4.10 -9.85 15.59
N GLU A 75 -3.85 -8.84 16.42
CA GLU A 75 -3.72 -7.43 16.03
C GLU A 75 -2.52 -7.14 15.11
N CYS A 76 -1.59 -8.07 14.96
CA CYS A 76 -0.46 -7.96 14.04
C CYS A 76 -0.40 -9.21 13.16
N GLY A 77 -0.93 -9.11 11.94
CA GLY A 77 -0.67 -10.12 10.92
C GLY A 77 0.80 -10.18 10.49
N LEU A 78 1.13 -11.20 9.69
CA LEU A 78 2.50 -11.44 9.21
C LEU A 78 3.08 -10.28 8.40
N LEU A 79 2.25 -9.41 7.82
CA LEU A 79 2.70 -8.30 6.99
C LEU A 79 3.68 -7.39 7.73
N ARG A 80 3.42 -7.10 9.01
CA ARG A 80 4.34 -6.27 9.81
C ARG A 80 5.72 -6.90 9.90
N ALA A 81 5.78 -8.18 10.27
CA ALA A 81 7.04 -8.91 10.41
C ALA A 81 7.78 -9.03 9.06
N LEU A 82 7.05 -9.24 7.96
CA LEU A 82 7.61 -9.32 6.61
C LEU A 82 8.22 -7.99 6.17
N VAL A 83 7.57 -6.87 6.46
CA VAL A 83 8.07 -5.52 6.16
C VAL A 83 9.30 -5.20 7.00
N GLU A 84 9.28 -5.51 8.30
CA GLU A 84 10.44 -5.32 9.19
C GLU A 84 11.64 -6.17 8.72
N ALA A 85 11.41 -7.41 8.29
CA ALA A 85 12.44 -8.32 7.81
C ALA A 85 13.00 -7.97 6.42
N ALA A 86 12.22 -7.30 5.56
CA ALA A 86 12.70 -6.84 4.26
C ALA A 86 13.86 -5.84 4.40
N GLY A 87 13.93 -5.13 5.53
CA GLY A 87 15.01 -4.18 5.83
C GLY A 87 15.01 -2.95 4.91
N PRO A 88 16.03 -2.09 5.04
CA PRO A 88 16.15 -0.88 4.23
C PRO A 88 16.16 -1.15 2.73
N LEU A 89 15.49 -0.28 1.98
CA LEU A 89 15.47 -0.30 0.52
C LEU A 89 16.79 0.26 -0.01
N GLN A 90 17.67 -0.65 -0.45
CA GLN A 90 19.02 -0.31 -0.91
C GLN A 90 19.11 -0.07 -2.43
N THR A 91 18.06 -0.43 -3.20
CA THR A 91 18.08 -0.31 -4.67
C THR A 91 16.81 0.35 -5.19
N ALA A 92 16.90 0.99 -6.36
CA ALA A 92 15.75 1.59 -7.04
C ALA A 92 14.67 0.56 -7.39
N ASN A 93 15.04 -0.67 -7.74
CA ASN A 93 14.08 -1.73 -8.02
C ASN A 93 13.29 -2.13 -6.76
N ALA A 94 13.97 -2.23 -5.61
CA ALA A 94 13.31 -2.51 -4.33
C ALA A 94 12.36 -1.37 -3.94
N GLU A 95 12.75 -0.12 -4.19
CA GLU A 95 11.88 1.05 -4.02
C GLU A 95 10.62 0.97 -4.90
N VAL A 96 10.76 0.67 -6.19
CA VAL A 96 9.61 0.54 -7.10
C VAL A 96 8.67 -0.60 -6.67
N ASP A 97 9.21 -1.78 -6.34
CA ASP A 97 8.41 -2.91 -5.89
C ASP A 97 7.67 -2.60 -4.57
N PHE A 98 8.31 -1.87 -3.66
CA PHE A 98 7.69 -1.46 -2.40
C PHE A 98 6.60 -0.40 -2.60
N ALA A 99 6.84 0.60 -3.44
CA ALA A 99 5.84 1.60 -3.82
C ALA A 99 4.60 0.94 -4.44
N GLY A 100 4.80 -0.08 -5.30
CA GLY A 100 3.71 -0.87 -5.84
C GLY A 100 2.84 -1.52 -4.74
N CYS A 101 3.44 -1.98 -3.65
CA CYS A 101 2.71 -2.54 -2.51
C CYS A 101 1.88 -1.49 -1.77
N VAL A 102 2.43 -0.28 -1.59
CA VAL A 102 1.74 0.87 -0.99
C VAL A 102 0.54 1.27 -1.85
N TYR A 103 0.72 1.47 -3.15
CA TYR A 103 -0.36 1.89 -4.04
C TYR A 103 -1.43 0.81 -4.19
N THR A 104 -1.05 -0.47 -4.18
CA THR A 104 -2.02 -1.57 -4.13
C THR A 104 -2.83 -1.52 -2.83
N ALA A 105 -2.21 -1.15 -1.71
CA ALA A 105 -2.93 -0.98 -0.44
C ALA A 105 -3.92 0.17 -0.45
N VAL A 106 -3.55 1.30 -1.06
CA VAL A 106 -4.44 2.45 -1.26
C VAL A 106 -5.60 2.07 -2.19
N HIS A 107 -5.31 1.42 -3.32
CA HIS A 107 -6.31 1.00 -4.30
C HIS A 107 -7.40 0.09 -3.68
N HIS A 108 -7.04 -0.76 -2.72
CA HIS A 108 -7.97 -1.63 -2.02
C HIS A 108 -8.55 -1.04 -0.72
N GLY A 109 -8.32 0.24 -0.44
CA GLY A 109 -8.76 0.90 0.80
C GLY A 109 -8.28 0.20 2.08
N SER A 110 -7.10 -0.43 2.03
CA SER A 110 -6.57 -1.26 3.10
C SER A 110 -5.75 -0.44 4.10
N ALA A 111 -6.43 0.43 4.87
CA ALA A 111 -5.79 1.36 5.80
C ALA A 111 -4.87 0.70 6.84
N GLY A 112 -5.24 -0.46 7.40
CA GLY A 112 -4.40 -1.20 8.36
C GLY A 112 -3.06 -1.64 7.75
N PRO A 113 -3.07 -2.46 6.68
CA PRO A 113 -1.87 -2.82 5.91
C PRO A 113 -1.05 -1.62 5.46
N LEU A 114 -1.70 -0.54 5.03
CA LEU A 114 -1.03 0.69 4.63
C LEU A 114 -0.21 1.30 5.78
N ARG A 115 -0.72 1.30 7.02
CA ARG A 115 0.05 1.78 8.20
C ARG A 115 1.34 1.00 8.38
N HIS A 116 1.32 -0.32 8.17
CA HIS A 116 2.51 -1.16 8.29
C HIS A 116 3.53 -0.88 7.18
N LEU A 117 3.07 -0.60 5.97
CA LEU A 117 3.92 -0.27 4.83
C LEU A 117 4.52 1.15 4.94
N LEU A 118 3.77 2.13 5.45
CA LEU A 118 4.24 3.52 5.55
C LEU A 118 5.15 3.78 6.74
N ARG A 119 4.98 3.05 7.85
CA ARG A 119 5.79 3.20 9.06
C ARG A 119 7.30 3.19 8.80
N PRO A 120 7.88 2.20 8.09
CA PRO A 120 9.33 2.18 7.88
C PRO A 120 9.81 3.35 7.00
N LEU A 121 8.99 3.86 6.08
CA LEU A 121 9.34 5.03 5.26
C LEU A 121 9.50 6.32 6.07
N ALA A 122 8.93 6.39 7.28
CA ALA A 122 9.13 7.52 8.18
C ALA A 122 10.56 7.56 8.75
N ALA A 123 11.24 6.41 8.84
CA ALA A 123 12.60 6.32 9.34
C ALA A 123 13.64 6.76 8.29
N SER A 124 14.62 7.55 8.71
CA SER A 124 15.66 8.07 7.82
C SER A 124 16.59 7.00 7.27
N SER A 125 16.74 5.89 7.99
CA SER A 125 17.62 4.76 7.67
C SER A 125 17.03 3.77 6.66
N TRP A 126 15.73 3.83 6.38
CA TRP A 126 15.04 2.76 5.66
C TRP A 126 14.94 3.01 4.15
N ALA A 127 14.77 4.26 3.72
CA ALA A 127 14.73 4.61 2.31
C ALA A 127 15.24 6.04 2.07
N ARG A 128 15.52 6.38 0.80
CA ARG A 128 15.89 7.74 0.42
C ARG A 128 14.74 8.70 0.69
N ARG A 129 15.07 9.91 1.17
CA ARG A 129 14.07 10.95 1.51
C ARG A 129 13.14 11.29 0.35
N PRO A 130 13.64 11.57 -0.88
CA PRO A 130 12.77 11.91 -2.00
C PRO A 130 11.78 10.80 -2.33
N PHE A 131 12.23 9.54 -2.29
CA PHE A 131 11.38 8.38 -2.53
C PHE A 131 10.27 8.25 -1.47
N ALA A 132 10.62 8.26 -0.18
CA ALA A 132 9.65 8.14 0.90
C ALA A 132 8.57 9.23 0.84
N MET A 133 8.98 10.48 0.59
CA MET A 133 8.05 11.61 0.46
C MET A 133 7.17 11.48 -0.79
N ALA A 134 7.73 11.07 -1.94
CA ALA A 134 6.95 10.88 -3.16
C ALA A 134 5.87 9.79 -2.99
N VAL A 135 6.23 8.67 -2.36
CA VAL A 135 5.28 7.58 -2.08
C VAL A 135 4.17 8.03 -1.12
N ALA A 136 4.51 8.76 -0.05
CA ALA A 136 3.51 9.28 0.89
C ALA A 136 2.56 10.28 0.23
N ARG A 137 3.08 11.18 -0.61
CA ARG A 137 2.27 12.16 -1.37
C ARG A 137 1.32 11.48 -2.33
N GLU A 138 1.83 10.56 -3.15
CA GLU A 138 1.02 9.84 -4.13
C GLU A 138 -0.05 8.99 -3.44
N ALA A 139 0.30 8.32 -2.33
CA ALA A 139 -0.66 7.58 -1.53
C ALA A 139 -1.78 8.48 -0.97
N LEU A 140 -1.45 9.68 -0.50
CA LEU A 140 -2.44 10.65 0.00
C LEU A 140 -3.39 11.11 -1.13
N VAL A 141 -2.83 11.45 -2.29
CA VAL A 141 -3.58 11.90 -3.46
C VAL A 141 -4.54 10.80 -3.94
N GLN A 142 -4.04 9.57 -4.13
CA GLN A 142 -4.87 8.45 -4.58
C GLN A 142 -5.98 8.11 -3.57
N ALA A 143 -5.69 8.12 -2.27
CA ALA A 143 -6.69 7.91 -1.23
C ALA A 143 -7.76 9.00 -1.23
N ALA A 144 -7.34 10.26 -1.38
CA ALA A 144 -8.24 11.40 -1.47
C ALA A 144 -9.14 11.27 -2.71
N VAL A 145 -8.57 11.02 -3.89
CA VAL A 145 -9.34 10.81 -5.13
C VAL A 145 -10.38 9.70 -4.97
N ALA A 146 -10.00 8.57 -4.36
CA ALA A 146 -10.88 7.44 -4.09
C ALA A 146 -11.99 7.71 -3.04
N GLY A 147 -11.90 8.81 -2.28
CA GLY A 147 -12.85 9.12 -1.22
C GLY A 147 -12.62 8.31 0.07
N ASP A 148 -11.43 7.76 0.27
CA ASP A 148 -11.13 6.90 1.42
C ASP A 148 -10.44 7.68 2.56
N ALA A 149 -11.27 8.15 3.48
CA ALA A 149 -10.83 8.92 4.65
C ALA A 149 -9.92 8.10 5.60
N ASP A 150 -10.14 6.80 5.74
CA ASP A 150 -9.34 5.95 6.65
C ASP A 150 -7.93 5.74 6.11
N THR A 151 -7.82 5.57 4.80
CA THR A 151 -6.54 5.50 4.10
C THR A 151 -5.82 6.86 4.14
N CYS A 152 -6.53 7.99 3.95
CA CYS A 152 -5.95 9.33 4.18
C CYS A 152 -5.41 9.48 5.61
N ARG A 153 -6.19 9.12 6.64
CA ARG A 153 -5.73 9.14 8.05
C ARG A 153 -4.50 8.27 8.25
N ALA A 154 -4.45 7.07 7.67
CA ALA A 154 -3.30 6.18 7.77
C ALA A 154 -2.01 6.83 7.23
N VAL A 155 -2.11 7.55 6.11
CA VAL A 155 -0.97 8.32 5.55
C VAL A 155 -0.57 9.45 6.50
N LEU A 156 -1.52 10.24 6.98
CA LEU A 156 -1.24 11.39 7.85
C LEU A 156 -0.70 11.01 9.23
N VAL A 157 -1.10 9.87 9.79
CA VAL A 157 -0.53 9.38 11.05
C VAL A 157 0.95 9.05 10.90
N ALA A 158 1.35 8.49 9.75
CA ALA A 158 2.73 8.09 9.51
C ALA A 158 3.60 9.24 8.99
N HIS A 159 3.03 10.11 8.16
CA HIS A 159 3.76 11.14 7.40
C HIS A 159 3.21 12.56 7.55
N GLY A 160 2.09 12.82 8.22
CA GLY A 160 1.56 14.17 8.40
C GLY A 160 2.31 15.02 9.44
N PRO A 161 1.85 16.25 9.72
CA PRO A 161 2.41 17.08 10.79
C PRO A 161 2.35 16.39 12.16
N GLY A 162 3.43 16.49 12.94
CA GLY A 162 3.54 15.81 14.24
C GLY A 162 3.80 14.30 14.17
N SER A 163 3.86 13.71 12.97
CA SER A 163 4.19 12.30 12.79
C SER A 163 5.69 12.02 12.96
N PRO A 164 6.09 10.75 13.15
CA PRO A 164 7.50 10.34 13.14
C PRO A 164 8.28 10.84 11.91
N ALA A 165 7.67 10.86 10.73
CA ALA A 165 8.35 11.32 9.51
C ALA A 165 8.61 12.83 9.53
N ALA A 166 7.72 13.63 10.14
CA ALA A 166 7.89 15.07 10.24
C ALA A 166 9.16 15.45 11.01
N PHE A 167 9.46 14.75 12.12
CA PHE A 167 10.70 14.93 12.88
C PHE A 167 11.96 14.63 12.04
N ALA A 168 11.84 13.70 11.08
CA ALA A 168 12.91 13.38 10.13
C ALA A 168 12.93 14.25 8.87
N LYS A 169 12.19 15.38 8.84
CA LYS A 169 11.98 16.26 7.67
C LYS A 169 11.42 15.54 6.43
N ARG A 170 10.71 14.43 6.65
CA ARG A 170 10.09 13.58 5.61
C ARG A 170 8.56 13.65 5.64
N GLY A 171 8.01 14.53 6.47
CA GLY A 171 6.58 14.71 6.59
C GLY A 171 5.97 15.49 5.42
N LEU A 172 4.68 15.23 5.20
CA LEU A 172 3.76 15.99 4.39
C LEU A 172 3.35 17.27 5.12
N ASP A 173 3.02 18.29 4.35
CA ASP A 173 2.58 19.59 4.84
C ASP A 173 1.20 19.97 4.28
N CYS A 174 0.74 21.17 4.66
CA CYS A 174 -0.55 21.70 4.23
C CYS A 174 -0.66 21.85 2.70
N GLU A 175 0.46 22.07 1.98
CA GLU A 175 0.44 22.14 0.52
C GLU A 175 0.17 20.76 -0.09
N ASP A 176 0.75 19.71 0.49
CA ASP A 176 0.50 18.33 0.06
C ASP A 176 -0.98 17.93 0.29
N ALA A 177 -1.59 18.35 1.41
CA ALA A 177 -3.04 18.18 1.63
C ALA A 177 -3.89 18.98 0.62
N ALA A 178 -3.53 20.23 0.36
CA ALA A 178 -4.24 21.06 -0.61
C ALA A 178 -4.17 20.49 -2.03
N LYS A 179 -3.03 19.92 -2.42
CA LYS A 179 -2.86 19.20 -3.70
C LYS A 179 -3.75 17.96 -3.78
N ALA A 180 -3.84 17.18 -2.70
CA ALA A 180 -4.72 16.02 -2.63
C ALA A 180 -6.21 16.40 -2.76
N LEU A 181 -6.65 17.46 -2.07
CA LEU A 181 -8.01 18.00 -2.20
C LEU A 181 -8.31 18.50 -3.61
N LYS A 182 -7.36 19.22 -4.22
CA LYS A 182 -7.49 19.71 -5.59
C LYS A 182 -7.65 18.54 -6.57
N ALA A 183 -6.80 17.51 -6.47
CA ALA A 183 -6.89 16.34 -7.33
C ALA A 183 -8.23 15.58 -7.17
N ALA A 184 -8.74 15.48 -5.94
CA ALA A 184 -10.05 14.90 -5.67
C ALA A 184 -11.19 15.70 -6.33
N ALA A 185 -11.15 17.04 -6.24
CA ALA A 185 -12.13 17.92 -6.87
C ALA A 185 -12.07 17.86 -8.42
N GLU A 186 -10.86 17.80 -8.99
CA GLU A 186 -10.67 17.61 -10.43
C GLU A 186 -11.25 16.27 -10.90
N TRP A 187 -11.04 15.20 -10.12
CA TRP A 187 -11.63 13.89 -10.40
C TRP A 187 -13.16 13.92 -10.37
N ASP A 188 -13.75 14.55 -9.36
CA ASP A 188 -15.21 14.67 -9.25
C ASP A 188 -15.83 15.47 -10.39
N ALA A 189 -15.12 16.49 -10.90
CA ALA A 189 -15.55 17.26 -12.06
C ALA A 189 -15.56 16.43 -13.35
N ILE A 190 -14.58 15.54 -13.52
CA ILE A 190 -14.46 14.67 -14.70
C ILE A 190 -15.38 13.44 -14.59
N SER A 191 -15.61 12.94 -13.38
CA SER A 191 -16.40 11.74 -13.08
C SER A 191 -17.47 11.99 -12.01
N PRO A 192 -18.51 12.80 -12.30
CA PRO A 192 -19.53 13.16 -11.32
C PRO A 192 -20.26 11.92 -10.77
N GLY A 193 -20.39 11.85 -9.44
CA GLY A 193 -21.08 10.76 -8.76
C GLY A 193 -20.28 9.46 -8.60
N SER A 194 -19.02 9.41 -9.04
CA SER A 194 -18.14 8.24 -8.85
C SER A 194 -17.81 7.96 -7.39
N VAL A 195 -17.84 8.99 -6.53
CA VAL A 195 -17.61 8.89 -5.08
C VAL A 195 -18.83 9.43 -4.33
N PRO A 196 -19.36 8.71 -3.32
CA PRO A 196 -20.46 9.21 -2.49
C PRO A 196 -20.09 10.52 -1.76
N ARG A 197 -21.04 11.46 -1.66
CA ARG A 197 -20.80 12.76 -1.01
C ARG A 197 -20.31 12.64 0.44
N THR A 198 -20.81 11.65 1.19
CA THR A 198 -20.40 11.38 2.57
C THR A 198 -18.94 10.97 2.67
N CYS A 199 -18.45 10.15 1.73
CA CYS A 199 -17.05 9.76 1.63
C CYS A 199 -16.16 10.97 1.32
N ARG A 200 -16.60 11.84 0.40
CA ARG A 200 -15.90 13.08 0.07
C ARG A 200 -15.79 14.02 1.27
N GLN A 201 -16.89 14.27 1.97
CA GLN A 201 -16.91 15.08 3.19
C GLN A 201 -15.95 14.53 4.26
N ALA A 202 -15.93 13.22 4.47
CA ALA A 202 -15.02 12.60 5.42
C ALA A 202 -13.54 12.78 5.04
N VAL A 203 -13.21 12.75 3.74
CA VAL A 203 -11.85 13.07 3.26
C VAL A 203 -11.53 14.54 3.48
N ASP A 204 -12.46 15.44 3.15
CA ASP A 204 -12.28 16.88 3.32
C ASP A 204 -12.01 17.24 4.79
N GLU A 205 -12.78 16.69 5.71
CA GLU A 205 -12.58 16.85 7.16
C GLU A 205 -11.17 16.41 7.60
N VAL A 206 -10.72 15.22 7.16
CA VAL A 206 -9.41 14.67 7.51
C VAL A 206 -8.27 15.57 6.99
N LEU A 207 -8.38 16.07 5.76
CA LEU A 207 -7.33 16.88 5.14
C LEU A 207 -7.35 18.34 5.63
N GLN A 208 -8.53 18.92 5.92
CA GLN A 208 -8.65 20.27 6.44
C GLN A 208 -8.09 20.42 7.86
N VAL A 209 -8.25 19.40 8.71
CA VAL A 209 -7.62 19.37 10.04
C VAL A 209 -6.10 19.59 9.94
N MET A 210 -5.48 19.04 8.90
CA MET A 210 -4.04 19.21 8.66
C MET A 210 -3.68 20.65 8.23
N CYS A 211 -4.53 21.29 7.44
CA CYS A 211 -4.34 22.67 6.98
C CYS A 211 -4.53 23.71 8.10
N TRP A 212 -5.44 23.48 9.05
CA TRP A 212 -5.80 24.46 10.08
C TRP A 212 -5.18 24.21 11.46
N GLY A 213 -4.60 23.03 11.71
CA GLY A 213 -3.92 22.71 12.97
C GLY A 213 -2.72 23.60 13.32
N LYS A 214 -2.24 24.46 12.40
CA LYS A 214 -1.20 25.46 12.68
C LYS A 214 -1.71 26.73 13.37
N ALA A 215 -3.02 26.98 13.42
CA ALA A 215 -3.57 28.23 13.97
C ALA A 215 -3.77 28.25 15.50
N GLY A 216 -3.63 27.10 16.20
CA GLY A 216 -4.00 26.96 17.61
C GLY A 216 -2.86 26.70 18.61
N GLY A 217 -1.60 26.72 18.18
CA GLY A 217 -0.44 26.50 19.07
C GLY A 217 0.30 27.81 19.35
N ARG A 218 -0.14 28.56 20.37
CA ARG A 218 0.68 29.55 21.09
C ARG A 218 0.71 29.16 22.55
#